data_AF-A0A6B9ZPB9-F1
#
_entry.id   AF-A0A6B9ZPB9-F1
#
_cell.length_a   1.000
_cell.length_b   1.000
_cell.length_c   1.000
_cell.angle_alpha   90.00
_cell.angle_beta   90.00
_cell.angle_gamma   90.00
#
_symmetry.space_group_name_H-M   'P 1'
#
loop_
_entity.id
_entity.type
_entity.pdbx_description
1 polymer ?
#
loop_
_entity_poly.entity_id
_entity_poly.type
_entity_poly.pdbx_seq_one_letter_code
_entity_poly.pdbx_strand_id
1 'polypeptide(L)'
;MNASRIVDYLQLFEDYAPAPEKEPPGQVASKSNNFDNGHIFYALLEYVIKELPEREHYTYCYCISQKLLRVCRAKEHNVATYFVDKIGEQYNRLNQDLALEYHSLQSIFNPVMAYYHYYLRHDYDNAEKYMLVLLDNIDFLIGHGFRDGMFMKIEQYLNTSRVYFNAGRYDESARYGREVMRYLLSNAKETFEFPFSDVLASQNQLRSILDLFFNGLIFKALANPESGSFFQHPFLLSVFANMDIAYNELIAPDTVKALEIFLLISEGKEEEGLDMAINANIFHEEVPASLQYFVLSALLNHQNAGDLLSASLKDNIRIYQEKALKLSVAQIDALRPLSAII
;
A
#
# COMPACT_ATOMS: atom_id res chain seq x y z
N MET A 1 -17.21 -15.82 -30.27
CA MET A 1 -16.59 -16.93 -29.51
C MET A 1 -17.69 -17.46 -28.57
N ASN A 2 -17.88 -18.77 -28.42
CA ASN A 2 -19.11 -19.32 -27.80
C ASN A 2 -19.07 -19.18 -26.26
N ALA A 3 -20.09 -18.59 -25.65
CA ALA A 3 -20.16 -18.25 -24.21
C ALA A 3 -19.92 -19.44 -23.27
N SER A 4 -20.16 -20.68 -23.73
CA SER A 4 -19.88 -21.89 -22.94
C SER A 4 -18.38 -22.08 -22.68
N ARG A 5 -17.48 -21.63 -23.58
CA ARG A 5 -16.03 -21.78 -23.39
C ARG A 5 -15.46 -20.82 -22.35
N ILE A 6 -16.10 -19.68 -22.09
CA ILE A 6 -15.66 -18.70 -21.08
C ILE A 6 -15.96 -19.23 -19.67
N VAL A 7 -17.10 -19.91 -19.50
CA VAL A 7 -17.46 -20.59 -18.24
C VAL A 7 -16.53 -21.77 -17.95
N ASP A 8 -16.20 -22.57 -18.97
CA ASP A 8 -15.21 -23.66 -18.84
C ASP A 8 -13.80 -23.16 -18.47
N TYR A 9 -13.41 -21.96 -18.96
CA TYR A 9 -12.16 -21.32 -18.58
C TYR A 9 -12.17 -20.69 -17.18
N LEU A 10 -13.33 -20.36 -16.61
CA LEU A 10 -13.45 -19.86 -15.23
C LEU A 10 -13.43 -21.01 -14.22
N GLN A 11 -14.08 -22.15 -14.54
CA GLN A 11 -14.07 -23.35 -13.69
C GLN A 11 -12.70 -24.01 -13.57
N LEU A 12 -11.88 -23.99 -14.63
CA LEU A 12 -10.49 -24.47 -14.59
C LEU A 12 -9.57 -23.68 -13.64
N PHE A 13 -10.01 -22.51 -13.16
CA PHE A 13 -9.25 -21.66 -12.23
C PHE A 13 -9.73 -21.75 -10.78
N GLU A 14 -10.97 -22.19 -10.53
CA GLU A 14 -11.43 -22.49 -9.16
C GLU A 14 -10.67 -23.68 -8.56
N ASP A 15 -10.24 -24.64 -9.39
CA ASP A 15 -9.45 -25.80 -8.96
C ASP A 15 -7.98 -25.47 -8.60
N TYR A 16 -7.50 -24.26 -8.92
CA TYR A 16 -6.11 -23.82 -8.68
C TYR A 16 -5.99 -22.55 -7.83
N ALA A 17 -7.11 -22.01 -7.33
CA ALA A 17 -7.09 -21.05 -6.23
C ALA A 17 -6.88 -21.82 -4.91
N PRO A 18 -6.13 -21.29 -3.93
CA PRO A 18 -6.15 -21.87 -2.58
C PRO A 18 -7.60 -21.93 -2.10
N ALA A 19 -8.02 -23.10 -1.63
CA ALA A 19 -9.40 -23.35 -1.24
C ALA A 19 -9.89 -22.27 -0.25
N PRO A 20 -11.08 -21.69 -0.45
CA PRO A 20 -11.67 -20.81 0.55
C PRO A 20 -11.87 -21.62 1.83
N GLU A 21 -11.43 -21.08 2.96
CA GLU A 21 -11.83 -21.59 4.27
C GLU A 21 -13.37 -21.61 4.30
N LYS A 22 -13.94 -22.80 4.48
CA LYS A 22 -15.40 -22.98 4.49
C LYS A 22 -15.97 -22.21 5.68
N GLU A 23 -16.60 -21.07 5.42
CA GLU A 23 -17.50 -20.47 6.40
C GLU A 23 -18.71 -21.42 6.64
N PRO A 24 -19.13 -21.62 7.90
CA PRO A 24 -20.26 -22.46 8.21
C PRO A 24 -21.56 -21.86 7.62
N PRO A 25 -22.47 -22.71 7.11
CA PRO A 25 -23.65 -22.24 6.39
C PRO A 25 -24.65 -21.61 7.36
N GLY A 26 -24.91 -20.31 7.17
CA GLY A 26 -26.06 -19.65 7.78
C GLY A 26 -25.81 -18.24 8.30
N GLN A 27 -25.27 -17.33 7.49
CA GLN A 27 -25.51 -15.90 7.69
C GLN A 27 -25.80 -15.22 6.36
N VAL A 28 -26.92 -14.51 6.34
CA VAL A 28 -27.46 -13.71 5.25
C VAL A 28 -26.40 -12.69 4.81
N ALA A 29 -26.15 -12.62 3.51
CA ALA A 29 -25.21 -11.70 2.88
C ALA A 29 -25.41 -10.27 3.39
N SER A 30 -24.59 -9.87 4.36
CA SER A 30 -24.33 -8.46 4.58
C SER A 30 -23.51 -7.99 3.39
N LYS A 31 -23.93 -6.89 2.76
CA LYS A 31 -23.12 -6.14 1.79
C LYS A 31 -21.92 -5.56 2.53
N SER A 32 -20.95 -6.41 2.89
CA SER A 32 -19.66 -5.97 3.37
C SER A 32 -18.81 -5.70 2.13
N ASN A 33 -18.50 -4.43 1.89
CA ASN A 33 -17.46 -4.01 0.96
C ASN A 33 -16.10 -4.41 1.54
N ASN A 34 -15.84 -5.71 1.63
CA ASN A 34 -14.55 -6.22 2.06
C ASN A 34 -13.53 -5.87 0.97
N PHE A 35 -12.46 -5.20 1.39
CA PHE A 35 -11.37 -4.76 0.54
C PHE A 35 -10.51 -5.98 0.14
N ASP A 36 -10.85 -6.60 -0.98
CA ASP A 36 -10.03 -7.60 -1.68
C ASP A 36 -9.21 -6.87 -2.76
N ASN A 37 -7.97 -7.31 -2.98
CA ASN A 37 -7.07 -6.89 -4.08
C ASN A 37 -7.71 -6.96 -5.49
N GLY A 38 -8.84 -7.64 -5.69
CA GLY A 38 -9.64 -7.62 -6.92
C GLY A 38 -10.79 -6.60 -6.96
N HIS A 39 -11.22 -6.07 -5.80
CA HIS A 39 -12.47 -5.31 -5.66
C HIS A 39 -12.46 -4.02 -6.49
N ILE A 40 -11.34 -3.30 -6.57
CA ILE A 40 -11.31 -2.01 -7.27
C ILE A 40 -11.40 -2.14 -8.79
N PHE A 41 -10.87 -3.25 -9.34
CA PHE A 41 -10.99 -3.58 -10.76
C PHE A 41 -12.41 -4.01 -11.10
N TYR A 42 -13.06 -4.80 -10.25
CA TYR A 42 -14.47 -5.13 -10.41
C TYR A 42 -15.36 -3.90 -10.26
N ALA A 43 -15.04 -2.98 -9.34
CA ALA A 43 -15.76 -1.71 -9.18
C ALA A 43 -15.64 -0.84 -10.45
N LEU A 44 -14.44 -0.74 -11.03
CA LEU A 44 -14.25 -0.04 -12.30
C LEU A 44 -15.03 -0.72 -13.44
N LEU A 45 -14.96 -2.05 -13.51
CA LEU A 45 -15.70 -2.84 -14.50
C LEU A 45 -17.22 -2.62 -14.38
N GLU A 46 -17.76 -2.65 -13.16
CA GLU A 46 -19.18 -2.39 -12.88
C GLU A 46 -19.59 -0.95 -13.19
N TYR A 47 -18.70 0.01 -12.93
CA TYR A 47 -18.93 1.42 -13.25
C TYR A 47 -19.03 1.63 -14.76
N VAL A 48 -18.13 1.02 -15.53
CA VAL A 48 -18.01 1.23 -16.99
C VAL A 48 -19.03 0.42 -17.79
N ILE A 49 -19.36 -0.81 -17.36
CA ILE A 49 -20.36 -1.66 -18.04
C ILE A 49 -21.76 -1.05 -17.99
N LYS A 50 -22.09 -0.26 -16.98
CA LYS A 50 -23.39 0.43 -16.92
C LYS A 50 -23.59 1.37 -18.11
N GLU A 51 -22.51 1.85 -18.70
CA GLU A 51 -22.49 2.82 -19.77
C GLU A 51 -22.12 2.22 -21.15
N LEU A 52 -21.65 0.96 -21.21
CA LEU A 52 -21.07 0.39 -22.43
C LEU A 52 -21.50 -1.07 -22.74
N PRO A 53 -21.74 -1.41 -24.02
CA PRO A 53 -22.30 -2.71 -24.42
C PRO A 53 -21.29 -3.89 -24.40
N GLU A 54 -19.98 -3.66 -24.39
CA GLU A 54 -18.97 -4.70 -24.69
C GLU A 54 -18.29 -5.32 -23.44
N ARG A 55 -19.07 -5.86 -22.50
CA ARG A 55 -18.56 -6.49 -21.26
C ARG A 55 -17.46 -7.55 -21.46
N GLU A 56 -17.52 -8.31 -22.56
CA GLU A 56 -16.54 -9.35 -22.86
C GLU A 56 -15.14 -8.76 -23.13
N HIS A 57 -15.07 -7.59 -23.78
CA HIS A 57 -13.81 -6.93 -24.11
C HIS A 57 -13.06 -6.52 -22.84
N TYR A 58 -13.75 -5.84 -21.90
CA TYR A 58 -13.17 -5.44 -20.63
C TYR A 58 -12.74 -6.63 -19.78
N THR A 59 -13.56 -7.67 -19.72
CA THR A 59 -13.24 -8.90 -18.99
C THR A 59 -11.97 -9.53 -19.54
N TYR A 60 -11.82 -9.59 -20.88
CA TYR A 60 -10.60 -10.06 -21.52
C TYR A 60 -9.38 -9.21 -21.14
N CYS A 61 -9.49 -7.88 -21.22
CA CYS A 61 -8.43 -6.92 -20.88
C CYS A 61 -7.96 -7.06 -19.42
N TYR A 62 -8.89 -7.31 -18.51
CA TYR A 62 -8.60 -7.63 -17.12
C TYR A 62 -7.85 -8.96 -16.99
N CYS A 63 -8.35 -10.03 -17.61
CA CYS A 63 -7.74 -11.35 -17.52
C CYS A 63 -6.30 -11.36 -18.05
N ILE A 64 -6.00 -10.65 -19.14
CA ILE A 64 -4.61 -10.55 -19.65
C ILE A 64 -3.72 -9.76 -18.68
N SER A 65 -4.25 -8.72 -18.03
CA SER A 65 -3.51 -7.91 -17.05
C SER A 65 -3.17 -8.70 -15.79
N GLN A 66 -4.14 -9.46 -15.26
CA GLN A 66 -3.89 -10.39 -14.14
C GLN A 66 -2.83 -11.44 -14.49
N LYS A 67 -2.89 -11.99 -15.71
CA LYS A 67 -1.89 -12.96 -16.17
C LYS A 67 -0.50 -12.34 -16.23
N LEU A 68 -0.37 -11.11 -16.77
CA LEU A 68 0.91 -10.39 -16.76
C LEU A 68 1.44 -10.21 -15.33
N LEU A 69 0.61 -9.76 -14.40
CA LEU A 69 1.00 -9.56 -13.01
C LEU A 69 1.50 -10.86 -12.36
N ARG A 70 0.78 -11.97 -12.59
CA ARG A 70 1.15 -13.29 -12.07
C ARG A 70 2.52 -13.75 -12.61
N VAL A 71 2.74 -13.64 -13.91
CA VAL A 71 4.01 -14.10 -14.51
C VAL A 71 5.18 -13.17 -14.15
N CYS A 72 4.91 -11.88 -13.93
CA CYS A 72 5.91 -10.95 -13.38
C CYS A 72 6.33 -11.35 -11.96
N ARG A 73 5.37 -11.71 -11.09
CA ARG A 73 5.66 -12.22 -9.74
C ARG A 73 6.47 -13.53 -9.78
N ALA A 74 6.18 -14.40 -10.74
CA ALA A 74 6.91 -15.65 -10.97
C ALA A 74 8.28 -15.45 -11.64
N LYS A 75 8.63 -14.23 -12.07
CA LYS A 75 9.88 -13.89 -12.78
C LYS A 75 10.06 -14.62 -14.12
N GLU A 76 8.94 -14.94 -14.79
CA GLU A 76 8.93 -15.62 -16.09
C GLU A 76 9.03 -14.62 -17.26
N HIS A 77 10.23 -14.10 -17.53
CA HIS A 77 10.47 -13.00 -18.48
C HIS A 77 9.90 -13.23 -19.89
N ASN A 78 10.09 -14.43 -20.44
CA ASN A 78 9.61 -14.75 -21.80
C ASN A 78 8.08 -14.75 -21.87
N VAL A 79 7.42 -15.28 -20.84
CA VAL A 79 5.96 -15.34 -20.76
C VAL A 79 5.38 -13.95 -20.48
N ALA A 80 6.05 -13.15 -19.65
CA ALA A 80 5.69 -11.76 -19.42
C ALA A 80 5.71 -10.93 -20.71
N THR A 81 6.73 -11.11 -21.54
CA THR A 81 6.84 -10.42 -22.84
C THR A 81 5.66 -10.74 -23.76
N TYR A 82 5.22 -12.00 -23.82
CA TYR A 82 4.02 -12.38 -24.56
C TYR A 82 2.76 -11.63 -24.11
N PHE A 83 2.56 -11.48 -22.79
CA PHE A 83 1.38 -10.76 -22.28
C PHE A 83 1.50 -9.23 -22.47
N VAL A 84 2.71 -8.68 -22.42
CA VAL A 84 2.97 -7.28 -22.80
C VAL A 84 2.57 -7.04 -24.25
N ASP A 85 2.96 -7.91 -25.18
CA ASP A 85 2.58 -7.80 -26.59
C ASP A 85 1.05 -7.84 -26.76
N LYS A 86 0.38 -8.73 -26.02
CA LYS A 86 -1.09 -8.85 -26.03
C LYS A 86 -1.79 -7.60 -25.48
N ILE A 87 -1.26 -6.99 -24.44
CA ILE A 87 -1.76 -5.71 -23.93
C ILE A 87 -1.52 -4.61 -24.98
N GLY A 88 -0.34 -4.56 -25.62
CA GLY A 88 -0.05 -3.61 -26.69
C GLY A 88 -1.01 -3.73 -27.89
N GLU A 89 -1.37 -4.95 -28.27
CA GLU A 89 -2.40 -5.20 -29.29
C GLU A 89 -3.77 -4.62 -28.91
N GLN A 90 -4.18 -4.70 -27.62
CA GLN A 90 -5.42 -4.09 -27.16
C GLN A 90 -5.30 -2.57 -27.09
N TYR A 91 -4.17 -2.05 -26.61
CA TYR A 91 -3.92 -0.62 -26.48
C TYR A 91 -4.04 0.11 -27.83
N ASN A 92 -3.52 -0.50 -28.90
CA ASN A 92 -3.61 0.04 -30.26
C ASN A 92 -5.02 0.05 -30.85
N ARG A 93 -5.97 -0.67 -30.23
CA ARG A 93 -7.37 -0.72 -30.65
C ARG A 93 -8.26 0.23 -29.85
N LEU A 94 -7.73 0.87 -28.82
CA LEU A 94 -8.49 1.81 -28.00
C LEU A 94 -8.91 3.03 -28.83
N ASN A 95 -10.20 3.31 -28.87
CA ASN A 95 -10.73 4.51 -29.50
C ASN A 95 -10.71 5.68 -28.50
N GLN A 96 -9.93 6.71 -28.80
CA GLN A 96 -9.84 7.93 -27.96
C GLN A 96 -11.16 8.72 -27.93
N ASP A 97 -12.01 8.58 -28.96
CA ASP A 97 -13.32 9.25 -29.00
C ASP A 97 -14.29 8.69 -27.95
N LEU A 98 -14.05 7.45 -27.48
CA LEU A 98 -14.78 6.84 -26.38
C LEU A 98 -14.03 7.08 -25.06
N ALA A 99 -14.01 8.33 -24.60
CA ALA A 99 -13.16 8.77 -23.50
C ALA A 99 -13.29 7.90 -22.22
N LEU A 100 -14.52 7.59 -21.79
CA LEU A 100 -14.74 6.74 -20.61
C LEU A 100 -14.12 5.35 -20.78
N GLU A 101 -14.30 4.73 -21.95
CA GLU A 101 -13.69 3.43 -22.26
C GLU A 101 -12.17 3.51 -22.25
N TYR A 102 -11.64 4.51 -22.96
CA TYR A 102 -10.21 4.74 -23.10
C TYR A 102 -9.52 4.87 -21.74
N HIS A 103 -10.00 5.78 -20.88
CA HIS A 103 -9.41 6.03 -19.56
C HIS A 103 -9.58 4.81 -18.63
N SER A 104 -10.67 4.05 -18.76
CA SER A 104 -10.92 2.85 -17.96
C SER A 104 -9.98 1.70 -18.31
N LEU A 105 -9.83 1.38 -19.60
CA LEU A 105 -8.94 0.31 -20.05
C LEU A 105 -7.48 0.65 -19.79
N GLN A 106 -7.09 1.91 -19.95
CA GLN A 106 -5.74 2.32 -19.54
C GLN A 106 -5.50 2.23 -18.04
N SER A 107 -6.53 2.47 -17.21
CA SER A 107 -6.43 2.29 -15.76
C SER A 107 -6.26 0.81 -15.36
N ILE A 108 -6.61 -0.12 -16.24
CA ILE A 108 -6.37 -1.57 -16.08
C ILE A 108 -4.96 -1.95 -16.57
N PHE A 109 -4.52 -1.41 -17.71
CA PHE A 109 -3.26 -1.79 -18.34
C PHE A 109 -2.02 -1.12 -17.71
N ASN A 110 -2.08 0.18 -17.45
CA ASN A 110 -0.91 0.94 -17.00
C ASN A 110 -0.30 0.43 -15.68
N PRO A 111 -1.06 0.01 -14.65
CA PRO A 111 -0.46 -0.51 -13.42
C PRO A 111 0.37 -1.77 -13.65
N VAL A 112 -0.11 -2.70 -14.48
CA VAL A 112 0.59 -3.96 -14.76
C VAL A 112 1.79 -3.76 -15.70
N MET A 113 1.70 -2.79 -16.61
CA MET A 113 2.82 -2.37 -17.45
C MET A 113 3.91 -1.69 -16.62
N ALA A 114 3.54 -0.80 -15.70
CA ALA A 114 4.48 -0.19 -14.76
C ALA A 114 5.16 -1.26 -13.89
N TYR A 115 4.39 -2.23 -13.39
CA TYR A 115 4.93 -3.35 -12.61
C TYR A 115 5.95 -4.18 -13.40
N TYR A 116 5.66 -4.50 -14.66
CA TYR A 116 6.59 -5.21 -15.56
C TYR A 116 7.93 -4.46 -15.70
N HIS A 117 7.89 -3.17 -16.01
CA HIS A 117 9.10 -2.36 -16.18
C HIS A 117 9.88 -2.21 -14.87
N TYR A 118 9.17 -1.96 -13.76
CA TYR A 118 9.79 -1.77 -12.45
C TYR A 118 10.43 -3.06 -11.89
N TYR A 119 9.71 -4.19 -11.91
CA TYR A 119 10.17 -5.42 -11.24
C TYR A 119 10.98 -6.38 -12.12
N LEU A 120 10.68 -6.50 -13.41
CA LEU A 120 11.40 -7.43 -14.30
C LEU A 120 12.50 -6.75 -15.12
N ARG A 121 12.31 -5.48 -15.49
CA ARG A 121 13.25 -4.77 -16.36
C ARG A 121 14.19 -3.82 -15.62
N HIS A 122 13.87 -3.50 -14.36
CA HIS A 122 14.55 -2.43 -13.61
C HIS A 122 14.59 -1.11 -14.40
N ASP A 123 13.54 -0.87 -15.18
CA ASP A 123 13.38 0.25 -16.11
C ASP A 123 12.44 1.26 -15.46
N TYR A 124 13.02 2.10 -14.60
CA TYR A 124 12.25 3.02 -13.77
C TYR A 124 11.62 4.17 -14.57
N ASP A 125 12.23 4.58 -15.67
CA ASP A 125 11.71 5.65 -16.55
C ASP A 125 10.40 5.23 -17.22
N ASN A 126 10.36 4.01 -17.78
CA ASN A 126 9.10 3.51 -18.35
C ASN A 126 8.07 3.21 -17.27
N ALA A 127 8.48 2.70 -16.10
CA ALA A 127 7.55 2.49 -14.99
C ALA A 127 6.90 3.81 -14.54
N GLU A 128 7.68 4.88 -14.40
CA GLU A 128 7.20 6.24 -14.10
C GLU A 128 6.21 6.72 -15.16
N LYS A 129 6.55 6.59 -16.45
CA LYS A 129 5.67 7.01 -17.54
C LYS A 129 4.28 6.37 -17.45
N TYR A 130 4.21 5.05 -17.23
CA TYR A 130 2.92 4.37 -17.08
C TYR A 130 2.17 4.80 -15.82
N MET A 131 2.88 5.04 -14.71
CA MET A 131 2.27 5.51 -13.46
C MET A 131 1.69 6.93 -13.59
N LEU A 132 2.39 7.85 -14.26
CA LEU A 132 1.89 9.21 -14.47
C LEU A 132 0.63 9.23 -15.33
N VAL A 133 0.64 8.50 -16.45
CA VAL A 133 -0.55 8.37 -17.31
C VAL A 133 -1.71 7.71 -16.56
N LEU A 134 -1.43 6.74 -15.69
CA LEU A 134 -2.43 6.12 -14.83
C LEU A 134 -3.07 7.12 -13.87
N LEU A 135 -2.30 8.03 -13.26
CA LEU A 135 -2.85 9.06 -12.38
C LEU A 135 -3.81 10.00 -13.14
N ASP A 136 -3.43 10.43 -14.34
CA ASP A 136 -4.29 11.26 -15.20
C ASP A 136 -5.61 10.55 -15.55
N ASN A 137 -5.53 9.25 -15.87
CA ASN A 137 -6.71 8.45 -16.16
C ASN A 137 -7.63 8.27 -14.94
N ILE A 138 -7.05 8.07 -13.75
CA ILE A 138 -7.81 7.97 -12.50
C ILE A 138 -8.51 9.30 -12.20
N ASP A 139 -7.82 10.42 -12.38
CA ASP A 139 -8.40 11.76 -12.18
C ASP A 139 -9.57 12.02 -13.14
N PHE A 140 -9.44 11.60 -14.40
CA PHE A 140 -10.56 11.63 -15.34
C PHE A 140 -11.76 10.81 -14.84
N LEU A 141 -11.53 9.59 -14.36
CA LEU A 141 -12.59 8.69 -13.88
C LEU A 141 -13.27 9.26 -12.63
N ILE A 142 -12.52 9.82 -11.69
CA ILE A 142 -13.04 10.51 -10.51
C ILE A 142 -13.92 11.69 -10.94
N GLY A 143 -13.44 12.52 -11.88
CA GLY A 143 -14.21 13.63 -12.46
C GLY A 143 -15.49 13.19 -13.18
N HIS A 144 -15.53 11.95 -13.69
CA HIS A 144 -16.72 11.33 -14.28
C HIS A 144 -17.62 10.62 -13.25
N GLY A 145 -17.31 10.70 -11.96
CA GLY A 145 -18.13 10.18 -10.86
C GLY A 145 -17.72 8.82 -10.32
N PHE A 146 -16.59 8.24 -10.76
CA PHE A 146 -16.04 7.01 -10.19
C PHE A 146 -15.33 7.28 -8.86
N ARG A 147 -16.12 7.32 -7.77
CA ARG A 147 -15.60 7.64 -6.43
C ARG A 147 -14.53 6.68 -5.92
N ASP A 148 -14.65 5.38 -6.24
CA ASP A 148 -13.64 4.38 -5.84
C ASP A 148 -12.28 4.62 -6.52
N GLY A 149 -12.22 5.47 -7.56
CA GLY A 149 -10.98 5.96 -8.15
C GLY A 149 -10.07 6.66 -7.13
N MET A 150 -10.61 7.20 -6.04
CA MET A 150 -9.82 7.77 -4.95
C MET A 150 -8.90 6.75 -4.29
N PHE A 151 -9.37 5.51 -4.08
CA PHE A 151 -8.54 4.44 -3.56
C PHE A 151 -7.45 4.04 -4.55
N MET A 152 -7.77 4.00 -5.86
CA MET A 152 -6.77 3.77 -6.90
C MET A 152 -5.69 4.85 -6.84
N LYS A 153 -6.08 6.12 -6.78
CA LYS A 153 -5.17 7.26 -6.75
C LYS A 153 -4.19 7.16 -5.59
N ILE A 154 -4.71 6.92 -4.38
CA ILE A 154 -3.92 6.77 -3.16
C ILE A 154 -2.89 5.63 -3.31
N GLU A 155 -3.31 4.45 -3.77
CA GLU A 155 -2.41 3.31 -3.99
C GLU A 155 -1.32 3.67 -5.02
N GLN A 156 -1.68 4.35 -6.10
CA GLN A 156 -0.73 4.72 -7.14
C GLN A 156 0.23 5.82 -6.70
N TYR A 157 -0.13 6.71 -5.78
CA TYR A 157 0.81 7.64 -5.16
C TYR A 157 1.92 6.89 -4.41
N LEU A 158 1.57 5.85 -3.64
CA LEU A 158 2.56 5.00 -2.96
C LEU A 158 3.43 4.22 -3.95
N ASN A 159 2.84 3.65 -4.98
CA ASN A 159 3.59 2.91 -6.00
C ASN A 159 4.53 3.83 -6.80
N THR A 160 4.07 5.04 -7.12
CA THR A 160 4.88 6.08 -7.78
C THR A 160 6.03 6.52 -6.88
N SER A 161 5.76 6.76 -5.59
CA SER A 161 6.80 7.03 -4.59
C SER A 161 7.87 5.92 -4.57
N ARG A 162 7.46 4.65 -4.61
CA ARG A 162 8.39 3.50 -4.68
C ARG A 162 9.22 3.51 -5.96
N VAL A 163 8.63 3.80 -7.12
CA VAL A 163 9.38 3.89 -8.40
C VAL A 163 10.49 4.93 -8.28
N TYR A 164 10.17 6.16 -7.86
CA TYR A 164 11.16 7.22 -7.67
C TYR A 164 12.23 6.86 -6.64
N PHE A 165 11.84 6.23 -5.53
CA PHE A 165 12.79 5.82 -4.50
C PHE A 165 13.86 4.87 -5.04
N ASN A 166 13.46 3.86 -5.82
CA ASN A 166 14.42 2.90 -6.39
C ASN A 166 15.23 3.48 -7.55
N ALA A 167 14.73 4.54 -8.19
CA ALA A 167 15.48 5.31 -9.18
C ALA A 167 16.50 6.28 -8.55
N GLY A 168 16.59 6.36 -7.21
CA GLY A 168 17.44 7.32 -6.50
C GLY A 168 16.91 8.75 -6.50
N ARG A 169 15.67 8.96 -6.97
CA ARG A 169 14.97 10.25 -7.03
C ARG A 169 14.21 10.50 -5.73
N TYR A 170 14.96 10.70 -4.65
CA TYR A 170 14.41 10.71 -3.29
C TYR A 170 13.48 11.90 -3.02
N ASP A 171 13.73 13.06 -3.62
CA ASP A 171 12.90 14.26 -3.42
C ASP A 171 11.50 14.08 -4.02
N GLU A 172 11.43 13.58 -5.25
CA GLU A 172 10.15 13.26 -5.89
C GLU A 172 9.44 12.13 -5.16
N SER A 173 10.17 11.09 -4.75
CA SER A 173 9.63 10.01 -3.94
C SER A 173 8.98 10.54 -2.65
N ALA A 174 9.69 11.45 -1.96
CA ALA A 174 9.22 12.05 -0.71
C ALA A 174 8.01 12.96 -0.94
N ARG A 175 7.95 13.69 -2.06
CA ARG A 175 6.79 14.51 -2.43
C ARG A 175 5.52 13.67 -2.52
N TYR A 176 5.52 12.59 -3.29
CA TYR A 176 4.35 11.69 -3.40
C TYR A 176 4.00 11.04 -2.06
N GLY A 177 5.00 10.62 -1.28
CA GLY A 177 4.79 10.07 0.07
C GLY A 177 4.15 11.08 1.02
N ARG A 178 4.64 12.32 1.03
CA ARG A 178 4.10 13.42 1.86
C ARG A 178 2.67 13.76 1.46
N GLU A 179 2.38 13.89 0.16
CA GLU A 179 1.04 14.23 -0.33
C GLU A 179 0.01 13.19 0.11
N VAL A 180 0.33 11.90 -0.03
CA VAL A 180 -0.61 10.85 0.37
C VAL A 180 -0.73 10.72 1.88
N MET A 181 0.37 10.85 2.65
CA MET A 181 0.30 10.81 4.11
C MET A 181 -0.49 11.99 4.67
N ARG A 182 -0.26 13.21 4.17
CA ARG A 182 -1.02 14.40 4.56
C ARG A 182 -2.50 14.22 4.27
N TYR A 183 -2.84 13.66 3.10
CA TYR A 183 -4.22 13.39 2.74
C TYR A 183 -4.88 12.34 3.64
N LEU A 184 -4.20 11.23 3.94
CA LEU A 184 -4.73 10.16 4.80
C LEU A 184 -4.91 10.59 6.26
N LEU A 185 -4.03 11.47 6.76
CA LEU A 185 -4.01 11.89 8.16
C LEU A 185 -4.87 13.13 8.45
N SER A 186 -5.19 13.94 7.44
CA SER A 186 -5.92 15.21 7.61
C SER A 186 -7.31 15.18 6.97
N ASN A 187 -8.06 16.27 7.12
CA ASN A 187 -9.28 16.54 6.33
C ASN A 187 -8.99 17.33 5.04
N ALA A 188 -7.71 17.47 4.64
CA ALA A 188 -7.33 18.25 3.47
C ALA A 188 -7.76 17.57 2.16
N LYS A 189 -8.05 18.41 1.14
CA LYS A 189 -8.44 17.98 -0.20
C LYS A 189 -7.53 18.55 -1.31
N GLU A 190 -6.44 19.24 -0.97
CA GLU A 190 -5.71 20.08 -1.95
C GLU A 190 -5.22 19.31 -3.19
N THR A 191 -4.87 18.02 -3.03
CA THR A 191 -4.41 17.14 -4.12
C THR A 191 -5.48 16.10 -4.56
N PHE A 192 -6.64 16.09 -3.91
CA PHE A 192 -7.61 15.00 -3.95
C PHE A 192 -9.05 15.53 -3.99
N GLU A 193 -9.91 14.99 -4.86
CA GLU A 193 -11.23 15.58 -5.13
C GLU A 193 -12.16 15.64 -3.90
N PHE A 194 -12.07 14.66 -3.01
CA PHE A 194 -12.90 14.53 -1.81
C PHE A 194 -12.01 14.35 -0.56
N PRO A 195 -12.47 14.68 0.66
CA PRO A 195 -11.80 14.24 1.87
C PRO A 195 -11.82 12.71 1.94
N PHE A 196 -10.79 12.13 2.55
CA PHE A 196 -10.72 10.68 2.63
C PHE A 196 -11.87 10.06 3.44
N SER A 197 -12.39 10.78 4.45
CA SER A 197 -13.57 10.37 5.23
C SER A 197 -14.79 10.04 4.38
N ASP A 198 -14.95 10.69 3.23
CA ASP A 198 -16.17 10.60 2.41
C ASP A 198 -16.19 9.34 1.53
N VAL A 199 -15.04 8.65 1.41
CA VAL A 199 -14.90 7.41 0.63
C VAL A 199 -14.69 6.18 1.50
N LEU A 200 -14.49 6.34 2.82
CA LEU A 200 -14.31 5.22 3.74
C LEU A 200 -15.60 4.43 3.98
N ALA A 201 -15.49 3.10 3.90
CA ALA A 201 -16.57 2.19 4.29
C ALA A 201 -16.58 1.92 5.81
N SER A 202 -15.43 2.03 6.49
CA SER A 202 -15.32 1.86 7.95
C SER A 202 -14.01 2.43 8.52
N GLN A 203 -13.96 2.64 9.84
CA GLN A 203 -12.72 3.01 10.55
C GLN A 203 -11.62 1.94 10.44
N ASN A 204 -11.98 0.66 10.45
CA ASN A 204 -11.02 -0.44 10.28
C ASN A 204 -10.32 -0.40 8.91
N GLN A 205 -11.02 0.08 7.88
CA GLN A 205 -10.44 0.29 6.56
C GLN A 205 -9.36 1.38 6.58
N LEU A 206 -9.61 2.51 7.27
CA LEU A 206 -8.63 3.58 7.43
C LEU A 206 -7.36 3.07 8.12
N ARG A 207 -7.50 2.32 9.22
CA ARG A 207 -6.36 1.71 9.91
C ARG A 207 -5.55 0.80 8.99
N SER A 208 -6.21 -0.09 8.26
CA SER A 208 -5.54 -1.01 7.32
C SER A 208 -4.77 -0.26 6.22
N ILE A 209 -5.33 0.85 5.74
CA ILE A 209 -4.69 1.71 4.73
C ILE A 209 -3.50 2.44 5.35
N LEU A 210 -3.64 3.06 6.52
CA LEU A 210 -2.52 3.70 7.21
C LEU A 210 -1.37 2.71 7.42
N ASP A 211 -1.65 1.50 7.90
CA ASP A 211 -0.65 0.44 8.07
C ASP A 211 0.10 0.15 6.76
N LEU A 212 -0.62 -0.02 5.65
CA LEU A 212 -0.02 -0.28 4.34
C LEU A 212 0.94 0.85 3.92
N PHE A 213 0.57 2.11 4.16
CA PHE A 213 1.32 3.28 3.72
C PHE A 213 2.53 3.56 4.62
N PHE A 214 2.35 3.54 5.94
CA PHE A 214 3.46 3.65 6.88
C PHE A 214 4.48 2.53 6.64
N ASN A 215 4.03 1.28 6.53
CA ASN A 215 4.93 0.15 6.24
C ASN A 215 5.62 0.33 4.88
N GLY A 216 4.87 0.78 3.87
CA GLY A 216 5.38 0.98 2.52
C GLY A 216 6.46 2.07 2.39
N LEU A 217 6.42 3.10 3.24
CA LEU A 217 7.37 4.20 3.24
C LEU A 217 8.53 3.96 4.21
N ILE A 218 8.24 3.60 5.46
CA ILE A 218 9.24 3.43 6.53
C ILE A 218 10.13 2.22 6.24
N PHE A 219 9.57 1.02 6.06
CA PHE A 219 10.42 -0.15 5.81
C PHE A 219 11.20 -0.05 4.50
N LYS A 220 10.65 0.67 3.50
CA LYS A 220 11.38 0.91 2.25
C LYS A 220 12.62 1.78 2.47
N ALA A 221 12.50 2.82 3.28
CA ALA A 221 13.62 3.66 3.67
C ALA A 221 14.65 2.90 4.50
N LEU A 222 14.20 2.17 5.52
CA LEU A 222 15.08 1.41 6.42
C LEU A 222 15.83 0.26 5.72
N ALA A 223 15.26 -0.29 4.65
CA ALA A 223 15.91 -1.32 3.85
C ALA A 223 16.97 -0.76 2.87
N ASN A 224 17.13 0.57 2.77
CA ASN A 224 18.10 1.18 1.87
C ASN A 224 19.46 1.42 2.57
N PRO A 225 20.52 0.69 2.21
CA PRO A 225 21.84 0.80 2.82
C PRO A 225 22.56 2.12 2.49
N GLU A 226 22.11 2.88 1.48
CA GLU A 226 22.77 4.12 1.03
C GLU A 226 22.42 5.36 1.87
N SER A 227 21.47 5.24 2.80
CA SER A 227 20.85 6.38 3.49
C SER A 227 21.63 6.95 4.69
N GLY A 228 22.78 6.36 5.04
CA GLY A 228 23.59 6.82 6.17
C GLY A 228 23.02 6.40 7.53
N SER A 229 22.67 7.37 8.38
CA SER A 229 22.15 7.10 9.73
C SER A 229 20.76 6.48 9.66
N PHE A 230 20.61 5.27 10.24
CA PHE A 230 19.36 4.51 10.26
C PHE A 230 18.17 5.32 10.82
N PHE A 231 18.42 6.22 11.79
CA PHE A 231 17.38 7.02 12.45
C PHE A 231 17.16 8.40 11.83
N GLN A 232 18.18 8.98 11.19
CA GLN A 232 18.08 10.31 10.59
C GLN A 232 17.98 10.20 9.07
N HIS A 233 17.02 9.41 8.58
CA HIS A 233 16.88 9.16 7.15
C HIS A 233 16.26 10.42 6.47
N PRO A 234 16.97 11.11 5.56
CA PRO A 234 16.51 12.37 4.98
C PRO A 234 15.18 12.25 4.22
N PHE A 235 14.96 11.13 3.53
CA PHE A 235 13.66 10.79 2.94
C PHE A 235 12.52 10.73 3.97
N LEU A 236 12.70 10.07 5.13
CA LEU A 236 11.65 9.98 6.14
C LEU A 236 11.36 11.35 6.75
N LEU A 237 12.38 12.15 7.04
CA LEU A 237 12.19 13.54 7.44
C LEU A 237 11.48 14.34 6.35
N SER A 238 11.80 14.12 5.08
CA SER A 238 11.12 14.81 3.98
C SER A 238 9.65 14.38 3.84
N VAL A 239 9.32 13.12 4.11
CA VAL A 239 7.92 12.66 4.09
C VAL A 239 7.15 13.18 5.29
N PHE A 240 7.73 13.10 6.49
CA PHE A 240 7.00 13.26 7.75
C PHE A 240 7.23 14.58 8.51
N ALA A 241 8.38 15.24 8.34
CA ALA A 241 8.68 16.47 9.08
C ALA A 241 7.87 17.67 8.57
N ASN A 242 7.58 18.61 9.48
CA ASN A 242 6.80 19.83 9.21
C ASN A 242 5.41 19.58 8.60
N MET A 243 4.83 18.41 8.87
CA MET A 243 3.44 18.15 8.56
C MET A 243 2.57 18.90 9.59
N ASP A 244 2.27 20.17 9.33
CA ASP A 244 1.24 20.94 10.07
C ASP A 244 -0.14 20.37 9.73
N ILE A 245 -0.42 19.19 10.28
CA ILE A 245 -1.63 18.42 10.03
C ILE A 245 -2.65 18.73 11.11
N ALA A 246 -3.75 19.34 10.69
CA ALA A 246 -5.00 19.22 11.42
C ALA A 246 -5.53 17.79 11.22
N TYR A 247 -5.20 16.90 12.17
CA TYR A 247 -5.57 15.49 12.09
C TYR A 247 -7.09 15.33 11.98
N ASN A 248 -7.53 14.41 11.13
CA ASN A 248 -8.96 14.08 11.07
C ASN A 248 -9.37 13.33 12.36
N GLU A 249 -10.65 13.46 12.73
CA GLU A 249 -11.20 12.87 13.97
C GLU A 249 -11.21 11.33 13.96
N LEU A 250 -10.96 10.70 12.79
CA LEU A 250 -10.90 9.25 12.64
C LEU A 250 -9.51 8.69 12.92
N ILE A 251 -8.47 9.52 13.05
CA ILE A 251 -7.13 9.07 13.46
C ILE A 251 -7.12 8.80 14.96
N ALA A 252 -6.70 7.59 15.33
CA ALA A 252 -6.53 7.21 16.72
C ALA A 252 -5.53 8.15 17.44
N PRO A 253 -5.85 8.68 18.63
CA PRO A 253 -4.95 9.55 19.38
C PRO A 253 -3.57 8.94 19.64
N ASP A 254 -3.49 7.62 19.83
CA ASP A 254 -2.22 6.92 20.04
C ASP A 254 -1.36 6.88 18.77
N THR A 255 -1.98 6.86 17.59
CA THR A 255 -1.26 6.97 16.31
C THR A 255 -0.65 8.37 16.14
N VAL A 256 -1.38 9.42 16.53
CA VAL A 256 -0.88 10.80 16.51
C VAL A 256 0.36 10.94 17.39
N LYS A 257 0.26 10.51 18.65
CA LYS A 257 1.39 10.55 19.59
C LYS A 257 2.57 9.67 19.14
N ALA A 258 2.29 8.50 18.56
CA ALA A 258 3.33 7.63 18.01
C ALA A 258 4.09 8.31 16.86
N LEU A 259 3.39 9.07 16.01
CA LEU A 259 4.00 9.84 14.94
C LEU A 259 4.85 11.01 15.48
N GLU A 260 4.39 11.70 16.53
CA GLU A 260 5.16 12.75 17.22
C GLU A 260 6.47 12.19 17.79
N ILE A 261 6.41 11.06 18.49
CA ILE A 261 7.58 10.35 19.02
C ILE A 261 8.53 9.93 17.89
N PHE A 262 7.98 9.35 16.81
CA PHE A 262 8.76 8.98 15.63
C PHE A 262 9.51 10.18 15.04
N LEU A 263 8.86 11.35 14.95
CA LEU A 263 9.47 12.57 14.43
C LEU A 263 10.57 13.11 15.34
N LEU A 264 10.34 13.15 16.66
CA LEU A 264 11.36 13.56 17.63
C LEU A 264 12.63 12.73 17.49
N ILE A 265 12.49 11.40 17.43
CA ILE A 265 13.61 10.47 17.24
C ILE A 265 14.27 10.69 15.88
N SER A 266 13.48 10.84 14.82
CA SER A 266 14.00 11.06 13.46
C SER A 266 14.81 12.34 13.33
N GLU A 267 14.43 13.38 14.09
CA GLU A 267 15.13 14.67 14.14
C GLU A 267 16.33 14.65 15.10
N GLY A 268 16.55 13.57 15.85
CA GLY A 268 17.59 13.46 16.87
C GLY A 268 17.34 14.39 18.07
N LYS A 269 16.08 14.72 18.36
CA LYS A 269 15.70 15.51 19.53
C LYS A 269 15.53 14.59 20.74
N GLU A 270 16.18 14.95 21.84
CA GLU A 270 15.96 14.31 23.13
C GLU A 270 14.99 15.17 23.95
N GLU A 271 13.92 14.57 24.46
CA GLU A 271 12.95 15.22 25.34
C GLU A 271 12.83 14.47 26.68
N GLU A 272 12.67 15.22 27.76
CA GLU A 272 12.48 14.66 29.09
C GLU A 272 11.15 13.88 29.14
N GLY A 273 11.20 12.62 29.58
CA GLY A 273 10.02 11.74 29.64
C GLY A 273 9.69 11.00 28.35
N LEU A 274 10.55 11.07 27.32
CA LEU A 274 10.38 10.31 26.07
C LEU A 274 10.18 8.81 26.30
N ASP A 275 10.91 8.20 27.23
CA ASP A 275 10.76 6.78 27.59
C ASP A 275 9.37 6.43 28.13
N MET A 276 8.76 7.33 28.92
CA MET A 276 7.40 7.15 29.43
C MET A 276 6.37 7.31 28.31
N ALA A 277 6.58 8.29 27.43
CA ALA A 277 5.73 8.51 26.26
C ALA A 277 5.78 7.33 25.29
N ILE A 278 6.95 6.75 25.05
CA ILE A 278 7.11 5.54 24.23
C ILE A 278 6.33 4.38 24.83
N ASN A 279 6.53 4.10 26.11
CA ASN A 279 5.85 2.99 26.79
C ASN A 279 4.33 3.11 26.78
N ALA A 280 3.80 4.34 26.90
CA ALA A 280 2.37 4.58 26.97
C ALA A 280 1.67 4.53 25.61
N ASN A 281 2.34 4.92 24.52
CA ASN A 281 1.65 5.19 23.25
C ASN A 281 2.12 4.31 22.08
N ILE A 282 3.39 3.86 22.03
CA ILE A 282 3.93 3.21 20.83
C ILE A 282 3.39 1.80 20.61
N PHE A 283 3.16 1.05 21.69
CA PHE A 283 2.78 -0.37 21.59
C PHE A 283 1.26 -0.60 21.59
N HIS A 284 0.47 0.45 21.38
CA HIS A 284 -0.98 0.32 21.22
C HIS A 284 -1.31 -0.40 19.91
N GLU A 285 -2.40 -1.17 19.89
CA GLU A 285 -2.73 -1.99 18.71
C GLU A 285 -3.00 -1.15 17.46
N GLU A 286 -3.53 0.05 17.65
CA GLU A 286 -3.89 0.98 16.57
C GLU A 286 -2.69 1.64 15.92
N VAL A 287 -1.49 1.55 16.52
CA VAL A 287 -0.28 2.16 15.98
C VAL A 287 0.31 1.30 14.86
N PRO A 288 0.63 1.89 13.69
CA PRO A 288 1.29 1.17 12.60
C PRO A 288 2.57 0.44 12.99
N ALA A 289 2.67 -0.83 12.63
CA ALA A 289 3.76 -1.73 13.03
C ALA A 289 5.16 -1.23 12.64
N SER A 290 5.28 -0.47 11.55
CA SER A 290 6.54 0.16 11.12
C SER A 290 6.97 1.34 12.00
N LEU A 291 6.04 2.12 12.54
CA LEU A 291 6.36 3.14 13.56
C LEU A 291 6.87 2.46 14.83
N GLN A 292 6.18 1.40 15.27
CA GLN A 292 6.61 0.62 16.43
C GLN A 292 8.02 0.04 16.22
N TYR A 293 8.28 -0.53 15.04
CA TYR A 293 9.59 -1.06 14.68
C TYR A 293 10.69 -0.01 14.71
N PHE A 294 10.44 1.15 14.11
CA PHE A 294 11.41 2.24 14.04
C PHE A 294 11.79 2.73 15.44
N VAL A 295 10.81 3.01 16.28
CA VAL A 295 11.03 3.51 17.64
C VAL A 295 11.71 2.46 18.52
N LEU A 296 11.30 1.20 18.40
CA LEU A 296 11.96 0.11 19.11
C LEU A 296 13.43 -0.04 18.68
N SER A 297 13.70 0.06 17.37
CA SER A 297 15.07 -0.02 16.86
C SER A 297 15.93 1.13 17.40
N ALA A 298 15.35 2.33 17.54
CA ALA A 298 16.02 3.49 18.11
C ALA A 298 16.41 3.27 19.57
N LEU A 299 15.45 2.82 20.39
CA LEU A 299 15.70 2.48 21.79
C LEU A 299 16.83 1.45 21.97
N LEU A 300 16.88 0.44 21.10
CA LEU A 300 17.89 -0.62 21.18
C LEU A 300 19.29 -0.18 20.72
N ASN A 301 19.39 0.83 19.85
CA ASN A 301 20.68 1.32 19.34
C ASN A 301 21.38 2.32 20.26
N HIS A 302 20.70 2.89 21.26
CA HIS A 302 21.39 3.65 22.31
C HIS A 302 22.20 2.66 23.17
N GLN A 303 23.52 2.85 23.24
CA GLN A 303 24.55 1.93 23.80
C GLN A 303 24.36 1.50 25.27
N ASN A 304 23.26 1.88 25.94
CA ASN A 304 22.88 1.48 27.29
C ASN A 304 21.47 0.84 27.37
N ALA A 305 20.96 0.27 26.27
CA ALA A 305 19.63 -0.36 26.24
C ALA A 305 19.46 -1.44 27.32
N GLY A 306 20.51 -2.21 27.65
CA GLY A 306 20.45 -3.24 28.69
C GLY A 306 20.00 -2.75 30.08
N ASP A 307 20.37 -1.52 30.44
CA ASP A 307 20.06 -0.90 31.75
C ASP A 307 18.80 0.00 31.70
N LEU A 308 18.32 0.36 30.51
CA LEU A 308 17.14 1.22 30.29
C LEU A 308 15.84 0.44 30.02
N LEU A 309 15.91 -0.84 29.66
CA LEU A 309 14.72 -1.65 29.37
C LEU A 309 14.03 -2.08 30.68
N SER A 310 13.08 -1.25 31.15
CA SER A 310 12.17 -1.61 32.25
C SER A 310 11.48 -2.96 31.98
N ALA A 311 11.07 -3.66 33.05
CA ALA A 311 10.33 -4.92 32.91
C ALA A 311 9.06 -4.76 32.03
N SER A 312 8.41 -3.60 32.08
CA SER A 312 7.23 -3.31 31.25
C SER A 312 7.58 -3.23 29.75
N LEU A 313 8.76 -2.71 29.40
CA LEU A 313 9.16 -2.58 28.00
C LEU A 313 9.51 -3.95 27.39
N LYS A 314 10.03 -4.90 28.19
CA LYS A 314 10.23 -6.30 27.75
C LYS A 314 8.89 -7.00 27.47
N ASP A 315 7.89 -6.76 28.30
CA ASP A 315 6.53 -7.26 28.07
C ASP A 315 5.90 -6.60 26.83
N ASN A 316 6.14 -5.31 26.59
CA ASN A 316 5.66 -4.59 25.41
C ASN A 316 6.34 -5.06 24.10
N ILE A 317 7.64 -5.36 24.11
CA ILE A 317 8.35 -5.96 22.98
C ILE A 317 7.78 -7.34 22.65
N ARG A 318 7.48 -8.14 23.69
CA ARG A 318 6.82 -9.43 23.52
C ARG A 318 5.41 -9.26 22.93
N ILE A 319 4.63 -8.29 23.40
CA ILE A 319 3.32 -7.96 22.84
C ILE A 319 3.45 -7.57 21.36
N TYR A 320 4.45 -6.76 20.99
CA TYR A 320 4.73 -6.42 19.60
C TYR A 320 5.05 -7.66 18.75
N GLN A 321 5.91 -8.55 19.24
CA GLN A 321 6.27 -9.79 18.54
C GLN A 321 5.06 -10.73 18.36
N GLU A 322 4.24 -10.88 19.39
CA GLU A 322 3.05 -11.73 19.36
C GLU A 322 1.96 -11.15 18.45
N LYS A 323 1.70 -9.84 18.55
CA LYS A 323 0.54 -9.20 17.90
C LYS A 323 0.85 -8.60 16.53
N ALA A 324 1.93 -7.84 16.40
CA ALA A 324 2.27 -7.14 15.17
C ALA A 324 3.03 -8.03 14.18
N LEU A 325 3.97 -8.84 14.68
CA LEU A 325 4.73 -9.79 13.84
C LEU A 325 4.04 -11.16 13.70
N LYS A 326 2.91 -11.38 14.39
CA LYS A 326 2.14 -12.63 14.42
C LYS A 326 3.00 -13.86 14.76
N LEU A 327 4.02 -13.69 15.59
CA LEU A 327 4.89 -14.78 16.03
C LEU A 327 4.23 -15.53 17.19
N SER A 328 4.24 -16.86 17.13
CA SER A 328 3.82 -17.69 18.26
C SER A 328 4.80 -17.58 19.43
N VAL A 329 4.32 -17.83 20.65
CA VAL A 329 5.17 -17.87 21.86
C VAL A 329 6.37 -18.80 21.68
N ALA A 330 6.18 -19.94 21.03
CA ALA A 330 7.26 -20.89 20.73
C ALA A 330 8.32 -20.31 19.76
N GLN A 331 7.91 -19.51 18.77
CA GLN A 331 8.85 -18.83 17.85
C GLN A 331 9.60 -17.71 18.57
N ILE A 332 8.93 -16.98 19.46
CA ILE A 332 9.54 -15.92 20.27
C ILE A 332 10.55 -16.51 21.25
N ASP A 333 10.20 -17.61 21.94
CA ASP A 333 11.08 -18.30 22.85
C ASP A 333 12.27 -18.95 22.14
N ALA A 334 12.11 -19.41 20.89
CA ALA A 334 13.20 -19.89 20.06
C ALA A 334 14.17 -18.78 19.60
N LEU A 335 13.74 -17.52 19.59
CA LEU A 335 14.57 -16.35 19.27
C LEU A 335 15.32 -15.80 20.50
N ARG A 336 14.91 -16.15 21.73
CA ARG A 336 15.57 -15.74 22.99
C ARG A 336 17.05 -16.10 23.14
N PRO A 337 17.59 -17.21 22.58
CA PRO A 337 19.02 -17.49 22.68
C PRO A 337 19.89 -16.54 21.86
N LEU A 338 19.31 -15.82 20.89
CA LEU A 338 20.02 -14.86 20.04
C LEU A 338 20.03 -13.44 20.64
N SER A 339 19.20 -13.14 21.63
CA SER A 339 19.20 -11.86 22.38
C SER A 339 20.05 -11.89 23.65
N ALA A 340 20.79 -12.99 23.90
CA ALA A 340 21.84 -13.05 24.93
C ALA A 340 23.20 -12.52 24.42
N ILE A 341 23.25 -12.00 23.20
CA ILE A 341 24.37 -11.25 22.62
C ILE A 341 23.89 -9.83 22.28
N ILE A 342 23.38 -9.11 23.30
CA ILE A 342 23.34 -7.65 23.38
C ILE A 342 23.81 -7.30 24.80
#